data_AF-A0A6A6Y347-F1
#
_entry.id   AF-A0A6A6Y347-F1
#
_cell.length_a   1.000
_cell.length_b   1.000
_cell.length_c   1.000
_cell.angle_alpha   90.00
_cell.angle_beta   90.00
_cell.angle_gamma   90.00
#
_symmetry.space_group_name_H-M   'P 1'
#
loop_
_entity.id
_entity.type
_entity.pdbx_description
1 polymer ?
#
loop_
_entity_poly.entity_id
_entity_poly.type
_entity_poly.pdbx_seq_one_letter_code
_entity_poly.pdbx_strand_id
1 'polypeptide(L)'
;MMVIDYFRTGPGRALLLKLRLWQQELDPAGFESTSHEGIFARDGGRGFAMPIGVARERLKVAMTFRDCSMFVCVHYGAEVPFVEAYLVDLDPKVDEKVGEWLDKEVGLLNQGWYTGKEEGAKREKVCVLAGQMKWDTRGERMWWL
;
A
#
# COMPACT_ATOMS: atom_id res chain seq x y z
N MET A 1 17.74 -19.38 10.08
CA MET A 1 17.16 -19.54 8.73
C MET A 1 15.63 -19.61 8.74
N MET A 2 15.00 -20.24 9.72
CA MET A 2 13.54 -20.43 9.83
C MET A 2 12.65 -19.21 9.50
N VAL A 3 12.92 -18.03 10.09
CA VAL A 3 12.09 -16.82 9.85
C VAL A 3 12.23 -16.31 8.41
N ILE A 4 13.45 -16.34 7.86
CA ILE A 4 13.69 -15.92 6.48
C ILE A 4 12.94 -16.85 5.52
N ASP A 5 13.02 -18.16 5.72
CA ASP A 5 12.36 -19.14 4.87
C ASP A 5 10.82 -19.06 4.98
N TYR A 6 10.31 -18.77 6.19
CA TYR A 6 8.88 -18.52 6.43
C TYR A 6 8.34 -17.37 5.56
N PHE A 7 9.08 -16.26 5.45
CA PHE A 7 8.66 -15.10 4.65
C PHE A 7 9.10 -15.15 3.18
N ARG A 8 10.12 -15.94 2.84
CA ARG A 8 10.63 -16.05 1.47
C ARG A 8 9.92 -17.11 0.64
N THR A 9 9.49 -18.21 1.23
CA THR A 9 8.85 -19.32 0.50
C THR A 9 7.71 -19.98 1.27
N GLY A 10 7.62 -19.76 2.58
CA GLY A 10 6.62 -20.38 3.45
C GLY A 10 5.29 -19.62 3.59
N PRO A 11 4.51 -19.93 4.63
CA PRO A 11 3.19 -19.31 4.89
C PRO A 11 3.24 -17.79 5.03
N GLY A 12 4.32 -17.23 5.61
CA GLY A 12 4.50 -15.78 5.71
C GLY A 12 4.54 -15.09 4.36
N ARG A 13 5.13 -15.72 3.34
CA ARG A 13 5.07 -15.20 1.97
C ARG A 13 3.64 -15.15 1.44
N ALA A 14 2.87 -16.20 1.67
CA ALA A 14 1.48 -16.26 1.22
C ALA A 14 0.64 -15.15 1.89
N LEU A 15 0.86 -14.90 3.18
CA LEU A 15 0.23 -13.80 3.91
C LEU A 15 0.60 -12.43 3.32
N LEU A 16 1.89 -12.16 3.08
CA LEU A 16 2.34 -10.89 2.48
C LEU A 16 1.77 -10.67 1.08
N LEU A 17 1.71 -11.73 0.26
CA LEU A 17 1.09 -11.65 -1.06
C LEU A 17 -0.41 -11.39 -0.99
N LYS A 18 -1.11 -11.99 -0.01
CA LYS A 18 -2.53 -11.77 0.19
C LYS A 18 -2.81 -10.34 0.65
N LEU A 19 -2.00 -9.82 1.58
CA LEU A 19 -2.08 -8.44 2.06
C LEU A 19 -1.89 -7.46 0.90
N ARG A 20 -0.86 -7.66 0.08
CA ARG A 20 -0.64 -6.89 -1.14
C ARG A 20 -1.88 -6.91 -2.02
N LEU A 21 -2.35 -8.10 -2.41
CA LEU A 21 -3.53 -8.25 -3.29
C LEU A 21 -4.75 -7.51 -2.75
N TRP A 22 -5.04 -7.58 -1.45
CA TRP A 22 -6.14 -6.83 -0.86
C TRP A 22 -5.95 -5.32 -0.95
N GLN A 23 -4.75 -4.82 -0.68
CA GLN A 23 -4.46 -3.39 -0.87
C GLN A 23 -4.69 -2.98 -2.33
N GLN A 24 -4.35 -3.84 -3.30
CA GLN A 24 -4.55 -3.58 -4.73
C GLN A 24 -6.00 -3.62 -5.17
N GLU A 25 -6.77 -4.59 -4.69
CA GLU A 25 -8.18 -4.71 -5.06
C GLU A 25 -9.02 -3.60 -4.44
N LEU A 26 -8.71 -3.19 -3.21
CA LEU A 26 -9.47 -2.19 -2.48
C LEU A 26 -9.18 -0.76 -2.97
N ASP A 27 -7.94 -0.48 -3.38
CA ASP A 27 -7.52 0.81 -3.92
C ASP A 27 -6.73 0.61 -5.24
N PRO A 28 -7.42 0.24 -6.34
CA PRO A 28 -6.79 -0.19 -7.58
C PRO A 28 -6.16 0.93 -8.39
N ALA A 29 -6.66 2.15 -8.21
CA ALA A 29 -6.22 3.31 -8.98
C ALA A 29 -5.33 4.26 -8.17
N GLY A 30 -5.19 4.00 -6.86
CA GLY A 30 -4.44 4.87 -5.97
C GLY A 30 -4.96 6.30 -5.97
N PHE A 31 -4.09 7.21 -5.54
CA PHE A 31 -4.43 8.61 -5.30
C PHE A 31 -4.85 9.39 -6.57
N GLU A 32 -4.27 9.12 -7.75
CA GLU A 32 -4.54 9.91 -8.97
C GLU A 32 -6.01 9.81 -9.47
N SER A 33 -6.77 8.84 -8.97
CA SER A 33 -8.21 8.72 -9.24
C SER A 33 -9.13 9.41 -8.22
N THR A 34 -8.58 9.89 -7.10
CA THR A 34 -9.33 10.45 -6.00
C THR A 34 -9.24 11.97 -6.05
N SER A 35 -10.13 12.62 -6.78
CA SER A 35 -10.30 14.06 -6.63
C SER A 35 -11.13 14.37 -5.39
N HIS A 36 -11.04 15.59 -4.86
CA HIS A 36 -11.96 16.09 -3.82
C HIS A 36 -13.43 15.93 -4.22
N GLU A 37 -13.72 15.82 -5.51
CA GLU A 37 -15.07 15.74 -6.10
C GLU A 37 -15.52 14.30 -6.43
N GLY A 38 -14.65 13.28 -6.32
CA GLY A 38 -15.02 11.88 -6.47
C GLY A 38 -13.87 10.92 -6.74
N ILE A 39 -14.01 9.67 -6.28
CA ILE A 39 -13.09 8.56 -6.60
C ILE A 39 -13.52 7.93 -7.91
N PHE A 40 -12.81 8.23 -8.99
CA PHE A 40 -13.04 7.59 -10.29
C PHE A 40 -12.19 6.33 -10.41
N ALA A 41 -12.68 5.19 -9.92
CA ALA A 41 -12.10 3.90 -10.28
C ALA A 41 -12.21 3.70 -11.80
N ARG A 42 -11.18 4.15 -12.54
CA ARG A 42 -11.07 3.95 -13.98
C ARG A 42 -10.51 2.56 -14.21
N ASP A 43 -11.41 1.58 -14.32
CA ASP A 43 -11.03 0.30 -14.90
C ASP A 43 -10.92 0.46 -16.43
N GLY A 44 -9.80 -0.02 -16.98
CA GLY A 44 -9.34 0.25 -18.34
C GLY A 44 -10.40 -0.01 -19.42
N GLY A 45 -11.04 1.06 -19.87
CA GLY A 45 -11.78 1.11 -21.14
C GLY A 45 -13.25 0.66 -21.12
N ARG A 46 -13.78 0.12 -20.02
CA ARG A 46 -15.22 -0.20 -19.86
C ARG A 46 -15.66 -0.15 -18.39
N GLY A 47 -15.56 1.01 -17.73
CA GLY A 47 -15.76 1.12 -16.28
C GLY A 47 -17.17 1.54 -15.87
N PHE A 48 -17.83 0.72 -15.05
CA PHE A 48 -18.94 1.16 -14.20
C PHE A 48 -18.38 2.05 -13.09
N ALA A 49 -18.84 3.30 -12.97
CA ALA A 49 -18.38 4.19 -11.91
C ALA A 49 -18.82 3.65 -10.54
N MET A 50 -17.87 3.39 -9.64
CA MET A 50 -18.18 3.01 -8.26
C MET A 50 -18.75 4.24 -7.51
N PRO A 51 -19.81 4.10 -6.70
CA PRO A 51 -20.29 5.18 -5.87
C PRO A 51 -19.18 5.69 -4.93
N ILE A 52 -19.05 7.02 -4.79
CA ILE A 52 -17.99 7.67 -4.00
C ILE A 52 -17.92 7.14 -2.57
N GLY A 53 -19.07 6.92 -1.91
CA GLY A 53 -19.12 6.36 -0.57
C GLY A 53 -18.50 4.97 -0.49
N VAL A 54 -18.80 4.09 -1.45
CA VAL A 54 -18.23 2.73 -1.51
C VAL A 54 -16.72 2.78 -1.75
N ALA A 55 -16.27 3.66 -2.64
CA ALA A 55 -14.85 3.82 -2.92
C ALA A 55 -14.09 4.37 -1.70
N ARG A 56 -14.68 5.30 -0.93
CA ARG A 56 -14.11 5.81 0.34
C ARG A 56 -14.02 4.72 1.39
N GLU A 57 -15.05 3.89 1.55
CA GLU A 57 -14.99 2.75 2.47
C GLU A 57 -13.88 1.77 2.10
N ARG A 58 -13.76 1.44 0.81
CA ARG A 58 -12.67 0.57 0.33
C ARG A 58 -11.30 1.18 0.58
N LEU A 59 -11.13 2.48 0.32
CA LEU A 59 -9.89 3.20 0.63
C LEU A 59 -9.55 3.11 2.11
N LYS A 60 -10.50 3.30 3.03
CA LYS A 60 -10.25 3.18 4.46
C LYS A 60 -9.77 1.78 4.85
N VAL A 61 -10.37 0.73 4.30
CA VAL A 61 -9.91 -0.65 4.52
C VAL A 61 -8.51 -0.86 3.92
N ALA A 62 -8.24 -0.34 2.72
CA ALA A 62 -6.89 -0.38 2.13
C ALA A 62 -5.86 0.32 3.03
N MET A 63 -6.22 1.48 3.61
CA MET A 63 -5.37 2.22 4.54
C MET A 63 -5.17 1.50 5.87
N THR A 64 -6.16 0.75 6.37
CA THR A 64 -5.97 -0.18 7.49
C THR A 64 -4.93 -1.25 7.15
N PHE A 65 -5.01 -1.86 5.97
CA PHE A 65 -4.02 -2.88 5.56
C PHE A 65 -2.62 -2.31 5.27
N ARG A 66 -2.49 -1.04 4.90
CA ARG A 66 -1.20 -0.36 4.69
C ARG A 66 -0.52 0.01 6.00
N ASP A 67 -1.32 0.29 7.03
CA ASP A 67 -0.88 0.78 8.33
C ASP A 67 -1.04 -0.27 9.45
N CYS A 68 -1.20 -1.55 9.07
CA CYS A 68 -1.23 -2.66 10.02
C CYS A 68 0.18 -3.15 10.35
N SER A 69 0.34 -3.76 11.52
CA SER A 69 1.59 -4.39 11.93
C SER A 69 1.50 -5.92 11.79
N MET A 70 2.66 -6.57 11.71
CA MET A 70 2.75 -8.04 11.74
C MET A 70 3.54 -8.47 12.98
N PHE A 71 2.87 -9.17 13.89
CA PHE A 71 3.49 -9.79 15.06
C PHE A 71 3.99 -11.18 14.69
N VAL A 72 5.29 -11.43 14.88
CA VAL A 72 5.94 -12.70 14.54
C VAL A 72 6.42 -13.38 15.81
N CYS A 73 5.90 -14.58 16.09
CA CYS A 73 6.32 -15.42 17.20
C CYS A 73 7.20 -16.56 16.68
N VAL A 74 8.33 -16.81 17.35
CA VAL A 74 9.24 -17.90 17.01
C VAL A 74 9.36 -18.85 18.19
N HIS A 75 8.91 -20.08 17.98
CA HIS A 75 8.83 -21.11 19.02
C HIS A 75 10.09 -21.98 19.01
N TYR A 76 11.21 -21.46 19.51
CA TYR A 76 12.49 -22.18 19.52
C TYR A 76 12.51 -23.42 20.41
N GLY A 77 11.68 -23.46 21.46
CA GLY A 77 11.63 -24.55 22.44
C GLY A 77 10.67 -25.69 22.08
N ALA A 78 9.98 -25.63 20.95
CA ALA A 78 9.12 -26.71 20.48
C ALA A 78 9.96 -27.90 20.00
N GLU A 79 9.40 -29.11 20.06
CA GLU A 79 10.04 -30.34 19.56
C GLU A 79 10.51 -30.18 18.09
N VAL A 80 9.68 -29.50 17.29
CA VAL A 80 10.07 -28.96 15.98
C VAL A 80 9.88 -27.45 16.01
N PRO A 81 10.94 -26.64 15.91
CA PRO A 81 10.83 -25.19 15.91
C PRO A 81 9.98 -24.67 14.75
N PHE A 82 9.11 -23.70 15.03
CA PHE A 82 8.21 -23.12 14.02
C PHE A 82 7.97 -21.61 14.25
N VAL A 83 7.39 -20.97 13.24
CA VAL A 83 7.07 -19.53 13.22
C VAL A 83 5.58 -19.35 13.02
N GLU A 84 4.99 -18.46 13.80
CA GLU A 84 3.62 -17.97 13.62
C GLU A 84 3.65 -16.46 13.35
N ALA A 85 2.69 -15.98 12.55
CA ALA A 85 2.55 -14.57 12.26
C ALA A 85 1.07 -14.17 12.32
N TYR A 86 0.82 -13.01 12.91
CA TYR A 86 -0.51 -12.43 13.06
C TYR A 86 -0.49 -10.98 12.58
N LEU A 87 -1.54 -10.56 11.88
CA LEU A 87 -1.78 -9.15 11.60
C LEU A 87 -2.43 -8.51 12.83
N VAL A 88 -1.92 -7.35 13.22
CA VAL A 88 -2.43 -6.54 14.33
C VAL A 88 -2.60 -5.09 13.85
N ASP A 89 -3.16 -4.23 14.70
CA ASP A 89 -3.49 -2.83 14.37
C ASP A 89 -4.50 -2.70 13.20
N LEU A 90 -5.49 -3.59 13.18
CA LEU A 90 -6.56 -3.64 12.15
C LEU A 90 -7.74 -2.72 12.45
N ASP A 91 -7.49 -1.62 13.17
CA ASP A 91 -8.54 -0.67 13.50
C ASP A 91 -9.05 0.04 12.24
N PRO A 92 -10.38 0.18 12.07
CA PRO A 92 -10.93 0.91 10.95
C PRO A 92 -10.42 2.35 10.94
N LYS A 93 -9.98 2.82 9.78
CA LYS A 93 -9.68 4.25 9.63
C LYS A 93 -10.97 5.07 9.57
N VAL A 94 -10.87 6.35 9.87
CA VAL A 94 -11.99 7.30 9.94
C VAL A 94 -12.03 8.22 8.73
N ASP A 95 -13.22 8.74 8.37
CA ASP A 95 -13.43 9.53 7.15
C ASP A 95 -12.72 10.88 7.18
N GLU A 96 -12.58 11.50 8.35
CA GLU A 96 -11.98 12.84 8.51
C GLU A 96 -10.53 12.87 8.04
N LYS A 97 -9.84 11.73 8.12
CA LYS A 97 -8.43 11.59 7.71
C LYS A 97 -8.24 11.41 6.21
N VAL A 98 -9.31 11.12 5.46
CA VAL A 98 -9.20 10.88 4.02
C VAL A 98 -8.57 12.09 3.33
N GLY A 99 -9.10 13.30 3.58
CA GLY A 99 -8.55 14.53 2.99
C GLY A 99 -7.07 14.75 3.34
N GLU A 100 -6.67 14.47 4.58
CA GLU A 100 -5.26 14.60 5.00
C GLU A 100 -4.34 13.60 4.28
N TRP A 101 -4.80 12.36 4.05
CA TRP A 101 -4.01 11.38 3.28
C TRP A 101 -3.87 11.82 1.82
N LEU A 102 -4.94 12.39 1.27
CA LEU A 102 -4.95 12.93 -0.07
C LEU A 102 -3.90 14.04 -0.21
N ASP A 103 -3.96 15.06 0.64
CA ASP A 103 -3.01 16.18 0.63
C ASP A 103 -1.56 15.72 0.85
N LYS A 104 -1.36 14.76 1.77
CA LYS A 104 -0.04 14.20 2.03
C LYS A 104 0.53 13.51 0.79
N GLU A 105 -0.27 12.69 0.10
CA GLU A 105 0.19 11.98 -1.10
C GLU A 105 0.52 12.96 -2.24
N VAL A 106 -0.31 13.99 -2.47
CA VAL A 106 0.03 15.09 -3.41
C VAL A 106 1.36 15.73 -3.05
N GLY A 107 1.57 16.01 -1.76
CA GLY A 107 2.80 16.60 -1.26
C GLY A 107 4.01 15.71 -1.54
N LEU A 108 3.94 14.43 -1.18
CA LEU A 108 5.02 13.46 -1.40
C LEU A 108 5.39 13.33 -2.89
N LEU A 109 4.38 13.32 -3.76
CA LEU A 109 4.55 13.28 -5.21
C LEU A 109 5.24 14.54 -5.76
N ASN A 110 4.70 15.71 -5.43
CA ASN A 110 5.14 16.97 -6.02
C ASN A 110 6.49 17.43 -5.46
N GLN A 111 6.80 17.05 -4.22
CA GLN A 111 8.08 17.32 -3.60
C GLN A 111 9.14 16.27 -3.94
N GLY A 112 8.88 15.32 -4.85
CA GLY A 112 9.91 14.45 -5.40
C GLY A 112 10.42 13.34 -4.48
N TRP A 113 9.76 13.07 -3.34
CA TRP A 113 10.16 12.07 -2.33
C TRP A 113 10.31 10.65 -2.90
N TYR A 114 9.47 10.29 -3.86
CA TYR A 114 9.53 8.98 -4.51
C TYR A 114 10.55 8.89 -5.65
N THR A 115 11.14 10.03 -6.03
CA THR A 115 12.12 10.12 -7.13
C THR A 115 13.53 10.45 -6.66
N GLY A 116 13.74 10.65 -5.35
CA GLY A 116 15.01 11.11 -4.79
C GLY A 116 15.38 12.53 -5.25
N LYS A 117 14.37 13.38 -5.45
CA LYS A 117 14.51 14.77 -5.93
C LYS A 117 13.95 15.79 -4.93
N GLU A 118 13.84 15.39 -3.67
CA GLU A 118 13.28 16.25 -2.63
C GLU A 118 14.09 17.53 -2.42
N GLU A 119 13.37 18.65 -2.36
CA GLU A 119 13.96 19.97 -2.12
C GLU A 119 14.34 20.10 -0.64
N GLY A 120 15.56 20.59 -0.37
CA GLY A 120 16.04 20.84 0.98
C GLY A 120 16.63 19.61 1.72
N ALA A 121 16.55 18.41 1.14
CA ALA A 121 17.27 17.25 1.68
C ALA A 121 18.61 17.01 0.95
N LYS A 122 19.52 16.28 1.60
CA LYS A 122 20.73 15.81 0.92
C LYS A 122 20.32 14.74 -0.07
N ARG A 123 20.54 15.00 -1.36
CA ARG A 123 20.24 14.05 -2.44
C ARG A 123 20.83 12.67 -2.14
N GLU A 124 19.95 11.68 -2.03
CA GLU A 124 20.35 10.30 -1.83
C GLU A 124 21.03 9.75 -3.08
N LYS A 125 22.04 8.90 -2.89
CA LYS A 125 22.74 8.23 -4.01
C LYS A 125 21.88 7.14 -4.64
N VAL A 126 20.96 6.56 -3.87
CA VAL A 126 20.09 5.45 -4.26
C VAL A 126 18.71 5.70 -3.69
N CYS A 127 17.70 5.81 -4.56
CA CYS A 127 16.29 5.79 -4.15
C CYS A 127 15.69 4.47 -4.63
N VAL A 128 15.34 3.58 -3.69
CA VAL A 128 14.76 2.26 -3.99
C VAL A 128 13.41 2.40 -4.68
N LEU A 129 12.66 3.45 -4.35
CA LEU A 129 11.33 3.72 -4.89
C LEU A 129 11.38 4.29 -6.31
N ALA A 130 12.43 5.04 -6.66
CA ALA A 130 12.57 5.66 -7.99
C ALA A 130 12.58 4.61 -9.12
N GLY A 131 13.14 3.42 -8.86
CA GLY A 131 13.14 2.31 -9.83
C GLY A 131 11.85 1.48 -9.83
N GLN A 132 10.95 1.69 -8.88
CA GLN A 132 9.69 0.96 -8.73
C GLN A 132 8.47 1.73 -9.24
N MET A 133 8.62 3.04 -9.49
CA MET A 133 7.60 3.84 -10.15
C MET A 133 7.30 3.27 -11.53
N LYS A 134 6.07 2.79 -11.72
CA LYS A 134 5.57 2.37 -13.02
C LYS A 134 4.79 3.51 -13.64
N TRP A 135 5.00 3.74 -14.92
CA TRP A 135 4.19 4.64 -15.72
C TRP A 135 3.14 3.80 -16.45
N ASP A 136 1.89 4.24 -16.49
CA ASP A 136 0.87 3.63 -17.34
C ASP A 136 1.22 3.85 -18.83
N THR A 137 0.49 3.20 -19.73
CA THR A 137 0.70 3.28 -21.19
C THR A 137 0.48 4.68 -21.79
N ARG A 138 0.03 5.66 -21.00
CA ARG A 138 -0.19 7.06 -21.39
C ARG A 138 0.78 8.02 -20.68
N GLY A 139 1.69 7.51 -19.85
CA GLY A 139 2.64 8.30 -19.08
C GLY A 139 2.09 8.84 -17.76
N GLU A 140 0.98 8.29 -17.25
CA GLU A 140 0.40 8.60 -15.93
C GLU A 140 1.03 7.69 -14.84
N ARG A 141 1.07 8.11 -13.56
CA ARG A 141 1.88 7.40 -12.54
C ARG A 141 1.07 6.28 -11.89
N MET A 142 1.50 5.04 -12.07
CA MET A 142 0.99 3.89 -11.32
C MET A 142 1.80 3.68 -10.04
N TRP A 143 1.10 3.67 -8.90
CA TRP A 143 1.71 3.45 -7.59
C TRP A 143 1.37 2.08 -7.02
N TRP A 144 2.42 1.36 -6.60
CA TRP A 144 2.32 0.15 -5.78
C TRP A 144 3.44 0.11 -4.75
N LEU A 145 3.05 -0.09 -3.48
CA LEU A 145 3.60 -1.21 -2.70
C LEU A 145 2.82 -2.48 -3.10
#